data_AF-A0AB37WMZ6-F1
#
_entry.id   AF-A0AB37WMZ6-F1
#
_cell.length_a   1.000
_cell.length_b   1.000
_cell.length_c   1.000
_cell.angle_alpha   90.00
_cell.angle_beta   90.00
_cell.angle_gamma   90.00
#
_symmetry.space_group_name_H-M   'P 1'
#
loop_
_entity.id
_entity.type
_entity.pdbx_description
1 polymer ?
#
loop_
_entity_poly.entity_id
_entity_poly.type
_entity_poly.pdbx_seq_one_letter_code
_entity_poly.pdbx_strand_id
1 'polypeptide(L)'
;MSRILITGATGYVGGTVLSQLIASTAPSIKDLTFDLLIRDEAQAVKLRNAYGSRVNTIRWSGLEDTAFIEDTASNYDIVINTGSGFIPEGAIAFVNGLARGINTGKPAPWMLHISGCTNLSDRPLTQPPRPIREWNDETDRGRILDFMGALDEMEPYAQRTTEVGVLNTAAETGVQAISVNTPCIFGEGTGLFNRQGLVIPLIMTYIVQHGYGWKLNETANFDWVHVIDLADIYVLLVRTILQRDDRGVGYLPSGRNGIMFSAVGRTLIKEINQSCLDAAFADGTLPRDDTPKEKEIRLVPLHEIADKLTAGRRDIAERGWGGHKATKAVQARKLLGWEPKRQQNAWKKDFWAELVALKENRRMVTMESCIGAKK
;
A
#
# COMPACT_ATOMS: atom_id res chain seq x y z
N MET A 1 -29.07 1.25 -2.94
CA MET A 1 -27.84 0.63 -3.49
C MET A 1 -26.67 1.46 -2.98
N SER A 2 -25.58 0.82 -2.53
CA SER A 2 -24.46 1.55 -1.93
C SER A 2 -23.64 2.28 -2.98
N ARG A 3 -23.29 3.54 -2.71
CA ARG A 3 -22.38 4.34 -3.54
C ARG A 3 -20.95 4.15 -3.08
N ILE A 4 -20.06 3.78 -4.00
CA ILE A 4 -18.64 3.51 -3.72
C ILE A 4 -17.76 4.44 -4.55
N LEU A 5 -16.93 5.21 -3.85
CA LEU A 5 -15.89 6.06 -4.44
C LEU A 5 -14.54 5.36 -4.33
N ILE A 6 -13.77 5.34 -5.42
CA ILE A 6 -12.40 4.81 -5.42
C ILE A 6 -11.44 5.89 -5.87
N THR A 7 -10.43 6.15 -5.04
CA THR A 7 -9.24 6.92 -5.44
C THR A 7 -8.03 6.01 -5.56
N GLY A 8 -7.15 6.32 -6.52
CA GLY A 8 -6.02 5.46 -6.88
C GLY A 8 -6.33 4.37 -7.90
N ALA A 9 -7.47 4.44 -8.60
CA ALA A 9 -7.88 3.45 -9.62
C ALA A 9 -6.89 3.32 -10.80
N THR A 10 -6.03 4.32 -11.03
CA THR A 10 -4.94 4.29 -12.02
C THR A 10 -3.60 3.86 -11.42
N GLY A 11 -3.56 3.60 -10.11
CA GLY A 11 -2.38 3.15 -9.37
C GLY A 11 -2.26 1.63 -9.33
N TYR A 12 -1.15 1.15 -8.75
CA TYR A 12 -0.83 -0.28 -8.69
C TYR A 12 -1.83 -1.10 -7.87
N VAL A 13 -2.07 -0.69 -6.63
CA VAL A 13 -3.02 -1.38 -5.75
C VAL A 13 -4.45 -1.07 -6.16
N GLY A 14 -4.80 0.22 -6.27
CA GLY A 14 -6.16 0.64 -6.59
C GLY A 14 -6.68 0.14 -7.94
N GLY A 15 -5.81 0.10 -8.97
CA GLY A 15 -6.17 -0.49 -10.26
C GLY A 15 -6.41 -2.00 -10.18
N THR A 16 -5.65 -2.73 -9.35
CA THR A 16 -5.87 -4.16 -9.11
C THR A 16 -7.16 -4.40 -8.32
N VAL A 17 -7.43 -3.57 -7.30
CA VAL A 17 -8.70 -3.59 -6.54
C VAL A 17 -9.90 -3.35 -7.45
N LEU A 18 -9.87 -2.29 -8.27
CA LEU A 18 -10.95 -2.00 -9.23
C LEU A 18 -11.15 -3.15 -10.20
N SER A 19 -10.07 -3.67 -10.79
CA SER A 19 -10.15 -4.80 -11.73
C SER A 19 -10.86 -6.02 -11.12
N GLN A 20 -10.57 -6.35 -9.85
CA GLN A 20 -11.23 -7.48 -9.18
C GLN A 20 -12.67 -7.18 -8.76
N LEU A 21 -12.99 -5.95 -8.34
CA LEU A 21 -14.36 -5.53 -8.04
C LEU A 21 -15.25 -5.63 -9.30
N ILE A 22 -14.73 -5.21 -10.45
CA ILE A 22 -15.44 -5.31 -11.74
C ILE A 22 -15.66 -6.79 -12.12
N ALA A 23 -14.64 -7.63 -11.96
CA ALA A 23 -14.68 -9.06 -12.29
C ALA A 23 -15.47 -9.92 -11.28
N SER A 24 -15.84 -9.36 -10.13
CA SER A 24 -16.52 -10.11 -9.07
C SER A 24 -17.92 -10.57 -9.51
N THR A 25 -18.18 -11.86 -9.31
CA THR A 25 -19.50 -12.49 -9.57
C THR A 25 -20.39 -12.52 -8.34
N ALA A 26 -19.90 -12.03 -7.19
CA ALA A 26 -20.68 -12.01 -5.95
C ALA A 26 -21.96 -11.18 -6.15
N PRO A 27 -23.16 -11.68 -5.77
CA PRO A 27 -24.41 -10.97 -5.98
C PRO A 27 -24.45 -9.55 -5.39
N SER A 28 -23.72 -9.31 -4.30
CA SER A 28 -23.61 -7.99 -3.67
C SER A 28 -22.71 -7.01 -4.42
N ILE A 29 -21.92 -7.45 -5.41
CA ILE A 29 -20.91 -6.63 -6.11
C ILE A 29 -21.13 -6.59 -7.63
N LYS A 30 -21.56 -7.70 -8.24
CA LYS A 30 -21.57 -7.89 -9.70
C LYS A 30 -22.34 -6.83 -10.49
N ASP A 31 -23.33 -6.18 -9.86
CA ASP A 31 -24.18 -5.15 -10.48
C ASP A 31 -23.87 -3.74 -9.93
N LEU A 32 -22.86 -3.58 -9.06
CA LEU A 32 -22.46 -2.27 -8.52
C LEU A 32 -21.69 -1.44 -9.55
N THR A 33 -21.94 -0.14 -9.53
CA THR A 33 -21.14 0.87 -10.21
C THR A 33 -20.13 1.49 -9.25
N PHE A 34 -18.99 1.93 -9.79
CA PHE A 34 -17.91 2.54 -9.02
C PHE A 34 -17.57 3.92 -9.58
N ASP A 35 -17.53 4.92 -8.72
CA ASP A 35 -17.12 6.26 -9.11
C ASP A 35 -15.61 6.41 -8.86
N LEU A 36 -14.89 6.88 -9.86
CA LEU A 36 -13.44 6.87 -9.89
C LEU A 36 -12.91 8.30 -9.98
N LEU A 37 -12.08 8.70 -9.01
CA LEU A 37 -11.36 9.97 -9.09
C LEU A 37 -10.16 9.84 -10.04
N ILE A 38 -10.15 10.69 -11.07
CA ILE A 38 -9.16 10.67 -12.16
C ILE A 38 -8.61 12.07 -12.44
N ARG A 39 -7.37 12.14 -12.95
CA ARG A 39 -6.67 13.43 -13.16
C ARG A 39 -6.80 13.95 -14.59
N ASP A 40 -6.97 13.07 -15.56
CA ASP A 40 -7.03 13.44 -16.98
C ASP A 40 -8.07 12.64 -17.79
N GLU A 41 -8.46 13.20 -18.94
CA GLU A 41 -9.51 12.63 -19.79
C GLU A 41 -9.08 11.33 -20.49
N ALA A 42 -7.78 11.14 -20.74
CA ALA A 42 -7.28 9.91 -21.35
C ALA A 42 -7.48 8.71 -20.41
N GLN A 43 -7.29 8.91 -19.09
CA GLN A 43 -7.66 7.93 -18.07
C GLN A 43 -9.16 7.64 -18.12
N ALA A 44 -10.00 8.67 -18.23
CA ALA A 44 -11.45 8.54 -18.27
C ALA A 44 -11.92 7.67 -19.45
N VAL A 45 -11.41 7.97 -20.65
CA VAL A 45 -11.74 7.23 -21.87
C VAL A 45 -11.30 5.77 -21.77
N LYS A 46 -10.07 5.50 -21.31
CA LYS A 46 -9.58 4.13 -21.17
C LYS A 46 -10.40 3.31 -20.18
N LEU A 47 -10.78 3.88 -19.04
CA LEU A 47 -11.62 3.23 -18.03
C LEU A 47 -13.01 2.91 -18.56
N ARG A 48 -13.67 3.89 -19.21
CA ARG A 48 -15.02 3.70 -19.78
C ARG A 48 -15.02 2.67 -20.92
N ASN A 49 -14.00 2.68 -21.79
CA ASN A 49 -13.89 1.69 -22.86
C ASN A 49 -13.70 0.27 -22.33
N ALA A 50 -12.94 0.10 -21.25
CA ALA A 50 -12.65 -1.23 -20.69
C ALA A 50 -13.76 -1.76 -19.79
N TYR A 51 -14.41 -0.90 -19.01
CA TYR A 51 -15.35 -1.32 -17.95
C TYR A 51 -16.80 -0.88 -18.19
N GLY A 52 -17.06 -0.11 -19.25
CA GLY A 52 -18.40 0.29 -19.65
C GLY A 52 -19.17 1.02 -18.55
N SER A 53 -20.45 0.69 -18.41
CA SER A 53 -21.36 1.31 -17.43
C SER A 53 -21.08 0.94 -15.97
N ARG A 54 -20.13 0.03 -15.69
CA ARG A 54 -19.75 -0.32 -14.32
C ARG A 54 -18.89 0.76 -13.65
N VAL A 55 -18.39 1.75 -14.39
CA VAL A 55 -17.56 2.83 -13.85
C VAL A 55 -18.06 4.21 -14.29
N ASN A 56 -18.05 5.16 -13.37
CA ASN A 56 -18.15 6.59 -13.68
C ASN A 56 -16.85 7.26 -13.29
N THR A 57 -16.50 8.34 -14.00
CA THR A 57 -15.22 9.03 -13.81
C THR A 57 -15.48 10.46 -13.40
N ILE A 58 -14.86 10.89 -12.31
CA ILE A 58 -14.99 12.23 -11.75
C ILE A 58 -13.60 12.87 -11.80
N ARG A 59 -13.47 14.00 -12.50
CA ARG A 59 -12.21 14.72 -12.63
C ARG A 59 -11.94 15.53 -11.36
N TRP A 60 -10.72 15.44 -10.85
CA TRP A 60 -10.24 16.23 -9.72
C TRP A 60 -8.79 16.71 -9.95
N SER A 61 -8.35 17.66 -9.15
CA SER A 61 -7.00 18.22 -9.17
C SER A 61 -5.98 17.34 -8.42
N GLY A 62 -6.42 16.60 -7.40
CA GLY A 62 -5.61 15.63 -6.67
C GLY A 62 -5.91 15.60 -5.17
N LEU A 63 -5.04 14.94 -4.41
CA LEU A 63 -5.20 14.72 -2.96
C LEU A 63 -5.01 16.00 -2.11
N GLU A 64 -4.52 17.08 -2.70
CA GLU A 64 -4.38 18.38 -2.01
C GLU A 64 -5.67 19.21 -2.02
N ASP A 65 -6.68 18.84 -2.82
CA ASP A 65 -7.95 19.58 -2.96
C ASP A 65 -8.99 19.08 -1.96
N THR A 66 -8.74 19.40 -0.69
CA THR A 66 -9.54 18.92 0.45
C THR A 66 -10.99 19.36 0.37
N ALA A 67 -11.28 20.57 -0.10
CA ALA A 67 -12.65 21.08 -0.24
C ALA A 67 -13.46 20.22 -1.23
N PHE A 68 -12.88 19.93 -2.41
CA PHE A 68 -13.51 19.04 -3.38
C PHE A 68 -13.68 17.62 -2.84
N ILE A 69 -12.67 17.10 -2.14
CA ILE A 69 -12.70 15.77 -1.55
C ILE A 69 -13.82 15.65 -0.53
N GLU A 70 -13.94 16.59 0.40
CA GLU A 70 -14.96 16.52 1.44
C GLU A 70 -16.38 16.65 0.85
N ASP A 71 -16.58 17.55 -0.12
CA ASP A 71 -17.86 17.70 -0.82
C ASP A 71 -18.25 16.40 -1.56
N THR A 72 -17.31 15.87 -2.34
CA THR A 72 -17.50 14.63 -3.09
C THR A 72 -17.77 13.46 -2.15
N ALA A 73 -16.93 13.25 -1.14
CA ALA A 73 -17.01 12.09 -0.23
C ALA A 73 -18.29 12.09 0.61
N SER A 74 -18.90 13.25 0.88
CA SER A 74 -20.20 13.34 1.57
C SER A 74 -21.34 12.62 0.85
N ASN A 75 -21.12 12.30 -0.43
CA ASN A 75 -22.02 11.54 -1.27
C ASN A 75 -21.74 10.03 -1.27
N TYR A 76 -20.93 9.45 -0.40
CA TYR A 76 -20.61 8.02 -0.53
C TYR A 76 -20.86 7.24 0.75
N ASP A 77 -21.16 5.94 0.59
CA ASP A 77 -21.30 5.02 1.71
C ASP A 77 -19.97 4.31 2.00
N ILE A 78 -19.13 4.17 0.97
CA ILE A 78 -17.79 3.56 1.08
C ILE A 78 -16.82 4.38 0.24
N VAL A 79 -15.71 4.79 0.83
CA VAL A 79 -14.54 5.32 0.13
C VAL A 79 -13.42 4.29 0.21
N ILE A 80 -12.89 3.88 -0.95
CA ILE A 80 -11.68 3.08 -1.06
C ILE A 80 -10.54 4.03 -1.42
N ASN A 81 -9.76 4.43 -0.41
CA ASN A 81 -8.62 5.30 -0.60
C ASN A 81 -7.32 4.51 -0.77
N THR A 82 -6.99 4.26 -2.04
CA THR A 82 -5.72 3.65 -2.46
C THR A 82 -4.82 4.62 -3.24
N GLY A 83 -5.09 5.93 -3.14
CA GLY A 83 -4.40 6.97 -3.90
C GLY A 83 -2.99 7.25 -3.38
N SER A 84 -2.86 7.45 -2.07
CA SER A 84 -1.57 7.59 -1.37
C SER A 84 -1.78 7.36 0.13
N GLY A 85 -0.80 6.74 0.76
CA GLY A 85 -0.70 6.67 2.22
C GLY A 85 0.09 7.83 2.83
N PHE A 86 0.61 8.78 2.04
CA PHE A 86 1.55 9.84 2.48
C PHE A 86 0.95 11.25 2.49
N ILE A 87 -0.35 11.42 2.23
CA ILE A 87 -0.99 12.74 2.12
C ILE A 87 -2.10 12.85 3.18
N PRO A 88 -1.76 13.31 4.40
CA PRO A 88 -2.69 13.34 5.53
C PRO A 88 -3.94 14.16 5.25
N GLU A 89 -3.77 15.36 4.70
CA GLU A 89 -4.86 16.34 4.51
C GLU A 89 -5.96 15.77 3.60
N GLY A 90 -5.56 15.16 2.48
CA GLY A 90 -6.47 14.52 1.55
C GLY A 90 -7.16 13.28 2.13
N ALA A 91 -6.43 12.46 2.89
CA ALA A 91 -7.01 11.27 3.52
C ALA A 91 -8.02 11.63 4.61
N ILE A 92 -7.71 12.63 5.45
CA ILE A 92 -8.60 13.16 6.48
C ILE A 92 -9.83 13.83 5.85
N ALA A 93 -9.67 14.55 4.74
CA ALA A 93 -10.78 15.13 3.98
C ALA A 93 -11.80 14.07 3.51
N PHE A 94 -11.36 12.88 3.09
CA PHE A 94 -12.31 11.80 2.77
C PHE A 94 -13.15 11.42 3.98
N VAL A 95 -12.53 11.30 5.16
CA VAL A 95 -13.22 10.96 6.41
C VAL A 95 -14.19 12.07 6.82
N ASN A 96 -13.75 13.34 6.79
CA ASN A 96 -14.61 14.49 7.08
C ASN A 96 -15.82 14.55 6.14
N GLY A 97 -15.61 14.33 4.84
CA GLY A 97 -16.69 14.27 3.87
C GLY A 97 -17.69 13.17 4.20
N LEU A 98 -17.21 11.93 4.40
CA LEU A 98 -18.05 10.81 4.84
C LEU A 98 -18.85 11.16 6.11
N ALA A 99 -18.25 11.84 7.08
CA ALA A 99 -18.90 12.25 8.31
C ALA A 99 -20.11 13.17 8.07
N ARG A 100 -20.04 14.08 7.08
CA ARG A 100 -21.20 14.93 6.71
C ARG A 100 -22.39 14.11 6.19
N GLY A 101 -22.13 12.92 5.65
CA GLY A 101 -23.16 12.00 5.15
C GLY A 101 -23.87 11.21 6.25
N ILE A 102 -23.37 11.24 7.50
CA ILE A 102 -23.97 10.53 8.62
C ILE A 102 -25.33 11.14 8.95
N ASN A 103 -26.36 10.31 8.89
CA ASN A 103 -27.74 10.70 9.16
C ASN A 103 -28.43 9.60 9.98
N THR A 104 -29.32 10.00 10.90
CA THR A 104 -30.13 9.06 11.68
C THR A 104 -30.90 8.13 10.77
N GLY A 105 -30.80 6.81 11.00
CA GLY A 105 -31.48 5.79 10.22
C GLY A 105 -30.73 5.28 8.97
N LYS A 106 -29.54 5.82 8.68
CA LYS A 106 -28.62 5.22 7.69
C LYS A 106 -27.45 4.53 8.39
N PRO A 107 -26.91 3.44 7.82
CA PRO A 107 -25.68 2.85 8.31
C PRO A 107 -24.50 3.83 8.26
N ALA A 108 -23.55 3.68 9.18
CA ALA A 108 -22.33 4.47 9.17
C ALA A 108 -21.49 4.20 7.90
N PRO A 109 -20.92 5.24 7.27
CA PRO A 109 -20.08 5.07 6.08
C PRO A 109 -18.71 4.48 6.45
N TRP A 110 -18.03 3.90 5.45
CA TRP A 110 -16.73 3.26 5.60
C TRP A 110 -15.62 3.94 4.81
N MET A 111 -14.50 4.18 5.48
CA MET A 111 -13.21 4.49 4.87
C MET A 111 -12.32 3.24 4.85
N LEU A 112 -11.98 2.77 3.65
CA LEU A 112 -11.01 1.69 3.45
C LEU A 112 -9.72 2.30 2.91
N HIS A 113 -8.75 2.50 3.78
CA HIS A 113 -7.53 3.25 3.49
C HIS A 113 -6.32 2.32 3.33
N ILE A 114 -5.46 2.61 2.34
CA ILE A 114 -4.15 1.97 2.23
C ILE A 114 -3.11 2.69 3.10
N SER A 115 -2.37 1.92 3.89
CA SER A 115 -1.20 2.40 4.62
C SER A 115 0.01 1.47 4.40
N GLY A 116 1.15 1.77 5.04
CA GLY A 116 2.41 1.06 4.85
C GLY A 116 3.13 0.68 6.15
N CYS A 117 3.88 -0.43 6.08
CA CYS A 117 4.59 -1.00 7.22
C CYS A 117 5.69 -0.10 7.78
N THR A 118 6.15 0.91 7.02
CA THR A 118 7.20 1.84 7.49
C THR A 118 6.74 2.72 8.64
N ASN A 119 5.43 2.80 8.90
CA ASN A 119 4.86 3.47 10.06
C ASN A 119 5.34 2.87 11.38
N LEU A 120 5.59 1.56 11.42
CA LEU A 120 6.07 0.83 12.59
C LEU A 120 7.58 0.62 12.60
N SER A 121 8.28 1.14 11.59
CA SER A 121 9.73 0.97 11.46
C SER A 121 10.49 1.70 12.54
N ASP A 122 11.49 1.03 13.11
CA ASP A 122 12.55 1.69 13.85
C ASP A 122 13.57 2.40 12.91
N ARG A 123 14.58 3.03 13.51
CA ARG A 123 15.65 3.78 12.86
C ARG A 123 17.01 3.42 13.49
N PRO A 124 17.53 2.21 13.22
CA PRO A 124 18.63 1.64 13.99
C PRO A 124 20.00 2.27 13.68
N LEU A 125 20.10 3.16 12.69
CA LEU A 125 21.35 3.80 12.27
C LEU A 125 21.48 5.22 12.83
N THR A 126 20.35 5.85 13.17
CA THR A 126 20.32 7.25 13.63
C THR A 126 19.61 7.44 14.97
N GLN A 127 18.92 6.43 15.49
CA GLN A 127 18.26 6.45 16.79
C GLN A 127 18.77 5.32 17.69
N PRO A 128 18.59 5.43 19.02
CA PRO A 128 18.91 4.34 19.94
C PRO A 128 18.21 3.04 19.54
N PRO A 129 18.90 1.89 19.62
CA PRO A 129 18.34 0.62 19.23
C PRO A 129 17.11 0.28 20.08
N ARG A 130 16.10 -0.30 19.45
CA ARG A 130 14.90 -0.80 20.12
C ARG A 130 14.88 -2.33 20.03
N PRO A 131 14.27 -3.03 20.99
CA PRO A 131 14.04 -4.45 20.86
C PRO A 131 13.29 -4.76 19.57
N ILE A 132 13.80 -5.74 18.82
CA ILE A 132 13.11 -6.30 17.65
C ILE A 132 11.74 -6.79 18.10
N ARG A 133 10.70 -6.40 17.35
CA ARG A 133 9.30 -6.70 17.66
C ARG A 133 8.52 -7.02 16.40
N GLU A 134 7.66 -8.03 16.52
CA GLU A 134 6.58 -8.30 15.57
C GLU A 134 5.26 -7.78 16.14
N TRP A 135 4.55 -6.93 15.38
CA TRP A 135 3.23 -6.41 15.76
C TRP A 135 2.11 -7.31 15.27
N ASN A 136 1.14 -7.64 16.12
CA ASN A 136 0.00 -8.50 15.78
C ASN A 136 -1.32 -7.72 15.80
N ASP A 137 -2.01 -7.66 14.67
CA ASP A 137 -3.25 -6.86 14.51
C ASP A 137 -4.46 -7.37 15.33
N GLU A 138 -4.37 -8.55 15.94
CA GLU A 138 -5.35 -9.05 16.89
C GLU A 138 -4.96 -8.74 18.34
N THR A 139 -3.75 -9.14 18.78
CA THR A 139 -3.35 -9.08 20.20
C THR A 139 -2.80 -7.73 20.62
N ASP A 140 -2.26 -6.95 19.68
CA ASP A 140 -1.79 -5.57 19.90
C ASP A 140 -2.81 -4.51 19.45
N ARG A 141 -4.05 -4.93 19.17
CA ARG A 141 -5.14 -4.05 18.76
C ARG A 141 -5.27 -2.83 19.68
N GLY A 142 -5.43 -1.65 19.10
CA GLY A 142 -5.41 -0.37 19.84
C GLY A 142 -4.00 0.11 20.21
N ARG A 143 -3.16 -0.78 20.75
CA ARG A 143 -1.76 -0.44 21.11
C ARG A 143 -0.91 -0.08 19.89
N ILE A 144 -1.19 -0.66 18.72
CA ILE A 144 -0.52 -0.29 17.47
C ILE A 144 -0.78 1.19 17.16
N LEU A 145 -2.03 1.65 17.27
CA LEU A 145 -2.37 3.05 17.02
C LEU A 145 -1.76 3.98 18.07
N ASP A 146 -1.81 3.62 19.36
CA ASP A 146 -1.16 4.39 20.43
C ASP A 146 0.33 4.57 20.17
N PHE A 147 1.00 3.47 19.81
CA PHE A 147 2.41 3.48 19.52
C PHE A 147 2.73 4.37 18.33
N MET A 148 1.97 4.26 17.23
CA MET A 148 2.13 5.15 16.09
C MET A 148 1.85 6.60 16.46
N GLY A 149 0.80 6.90 17.22
CA GLY A 149 0.50 8.25 17.69
C GLY A 149 1.68 8.87 18.47
N ALA A 150 2.20 8.15 19.46
CA ALA A 150 3.37 8.61 20.21
C ALA A 150 4.61 8.81 19.34
N LEU A 151 4.86 7.93 18.36
CA LEU A 151 5.96 8.14 17.41
C LEU A 151 5.76 9.35 16.52
N ASP A 152 4.52 9.61 16.09
CA ASP A 152 4.20 10.72 15.19
C ASP A 152 4.27 12.07 15.92
N GLU A 153 3.86 12.12 17.19
CA GLU A 153 4.03 13.31 18.05
C GLU A 153 5.52 13.67 18.24
N MET A 154 6.39 12.67 18.40
CA MET A 154 7.83 12.89 18.56
C MET A 154 8.54 13.23 17.24
N GLU A 155 8.21 12.52 16.17
CA GLU A 155 8.79 12.70 14.85
C GLU A 155 7.73 12.40 13.79
N PRO A 156 7.03 13.44 13.28
CA PRO A 156 6.03 13.28 12.25
C PRO A 156 6.61 12.59 11.02
N TYR A 157 5.94 11.55 10.57
CA TYR A 157 6.29 10.84 9.35
C TYR A 157 5.02 10.75 8.51
N ALA A 158 4.99 11.41 7.36
CA ALA A 158 3.75 11.64 6.60
C ALA A 158 2.89 10.37 6.39
N GLN A 159 3.50 9.19 6.19
CA GLN A 159 2.73 7.94 6.08
C GLN A 159 2.04 7.53 7.39
N ARG A 160 2.71 7.77 8.52
CA ARG A 160 2.19 7.51 9.86
C ARG A 160 1.16 8.56 10.24
N THR A 161 1.45 9.84 10.01
CA THR A 161 0.52 10.95 10.21
C THR A 161 -0.79 10.72 9.47
N THR A 162 -0.72 10.23 8.22
CA THR A 162 -1.92 9.91 7.42
C THR A 162 -2.74 8.79 8.07
N GLU A 163 -2.14 7.66 8.41
CA GLU A 163 -2.86 6.52 9.00
C GLU A 163 -3.45 6.85 10.38
N VAL A 164 -2.67 7.52 11.23
CA VAL A 164 -3.12 7.98 12.55
C VAL A 164 -4.29 8.97 12.40
N GLY A 165 -4.16 9.94 11.50
CA GLY A 165 -5.19 10.94 11.21
C GLY A 165 -6.50 10.30 10.74
N VAL A 166 -6.44 9.40 9.75
CA VAL A 166 -7.64 8.69 9.25
C VAL A 166 -8.37 7.95 10.37
N LEU A 167 -7.65 7.20 11.20
CA LEU A 167 -8.27 6.37 12.25
C LEU A 167 -8.81 7.21 13.41
N ASN A 168 -8.10 8.27 13.80
CA ASN A 168 -8.54 9.18 14.86
C ASN A 168 -9.76 10.00 14.42
N THR A 169 -9.68 10.66 13.26
CA THR A 169 -10.81 11.44 12.73
C THR A 169 -12.04 10.56 12.53
N ALA A 170 -11.88 9.32 12.07
CA ALA A 170 -13.02 8.40 11.92
C ALA A 170 -13.66 8.08 13.28
N ALA A 171 -12.86 7.81 14.30
CA ALA A 171 -13.34 7.57 15.66
C ALA A 171 -14.07 8.79 16.27
N GLU A 172 -13.58 9.99 16.00
CA GLU A 172 -14.16 11.25 16.48
C GLU A 172 -15.48 11.62 15.78
N THR A 173 -15.60 11.25 14.50
CA THR A 173 -16.72 11.68 13.65
C THR A 173 -17.80 10.61 13.48
N GLY A 174 -17.59 9.39 13.97
CA GLY A 174 -18.53 8.27 13.83
C GLY A 174 -18.44 7.53 12.49
N VAL A 175 -17.51 7.91 11.61
CA VAL A 175 -17.17 7.16 10.40
C VAL A 175 -16.50 5.85 10.79
N GLN A 176 -16.80 4.77 10.08
CA GLN A 176 -16.06 3.52 10.25
C GLN A 176 -14.80 3.54 9.39
N ALA A 177 -13.66 3.09 9.90
CA ALA A 177 -12.41 3.12 9.14
C ALA A 177 -11.55 1.89 9.37
N ILE A 178 -11.10 1.29 8.28
CA ILE A 178 -10.01 0.31 8.28
C ILE A 178 -8.84 0.90 7.52
N SER A 179 -7.68 0.91 8.17
CA SER A 179 -6.39 1.07 7.52
C SER A 179 -5.80 -0.31 7.24
N VAL A 180 -5.69 -0.67 5.97
CA VAL A 180 -4.95 -1.86 5.54
C VAL A 180 -3.48 -1.47 5.49
N ASN A 181 -2.75 -1.78 6.55
CA ASN A 181 -1.32 -1.51 6.63
C ASN A 181 -0.56 -2.61 5.86
N THR A 182 0.11 -2.20 4.78
CA THR A 182 0.67 -3.12 3.79
C THR A 182 2.18 -3.21 3.89
N PRO A 183 2.77 -4.41 3.71
CA PRO A 183 4.21 -4.57 3.71
C PRO A 183 4.77 -4.39 2.28
N CYS A 184 5.84 -5.08 1.91
CA CYS A 184 6.29 -5.07 0.51
C CYS A 184 5.23 -5.72 -0.40
N ILE A 185 4.63 -4.92 -1.28
CA ILE A 185 3.66 -5.40 -2.26
C ILE A 185 4.40 -5.82 -3.53
N PHE A 186 4.21 -7.07 -3.96
CA PHE A 186 4.91 -7.67 -5.09
C PHE A 186 3.97 -8.27 -6.13
N GLY A 187 4.52 -8.66 -7.29
CA GLY A 187 3.76 -9.26 -8.39
C GLY A 187 3.18 -8.26 -9.38
N GLU A 188 2.78 -8.73 -10.55
CA GLU A 188 2.16 -7.86 -11.55
C GLU A 188 0.69 -7.57 -11.23
N GLY A 189 0.32 -6.28 -11.27
CA GLY A 189 -1.06 -5.83 -11.04
C GLY A 189 -1.97 -6.15 -12.23
N THR A 190 -3.29 -6.10 -12.01
CA THR A 190 -4.31 -6.36 -13.04
C THR A 190 -5.05 -5.11 -13.51
N GLY A 191 -4.72 -3.95 -12.95
CA GLY A 191 -5.26 -2.66 -13.39
C GLY A 191 -4.78 -2.24 -14.79
N LEU A 192 -5.47 -1.28 -15.40
CA LEU A 192 -5.21 -0.83 -16.78
C LEU A 192 -3.99 0.10 -16.93
N PHE A 193 -3.44 0.59 -15.82
CA PHE A 193 -2.42 1.66 -15.81
C PHE A 193 -1.15 1.17 -15.13
N ASN A 194 -0.82 1.64 -13.93
CA ASN A 194 0.32 1.13 -13.19
C ASN A 194 0.05 -0.32 -12.73
N ARG A 195 0.94 -1.24 -13.10
CA ARG A 195 0.88 -2.66 -12.76
C ARG A 195 2.11 -3.11 -11.97
N GLN A 196 2.87 -2.17 -11.42
CA GLN A 196 4.22 -2.37 -10.90
C GLN A 196 4.27 -2.06 -9.41
N GLY A 197 4.99 -2.91 -8.68
CA GLY A 197 5.43 -2.62 -7.32
C GLY A 197 6.51 -1.54 -7.27
N LEU A 198 7.13 -1.38 -6.11
CA LEU A 198 8.14 -0.35 -5.88
C LEU A 198 9.46 -0.96 -5.39
N VAL A 199 9.39 -1.80 -4.36
CA VAL A 199 10.57 -2.28 -3.62
C VAL A 199 11.51 -3.13 -4.50
N ILE A 200 10.99 -4.20 -5.09
CA ILE A 200 11.80 -5.10 -5.93
C ILE A 200 12.29 -4.38 -7.21
N PRO A 201 11.47 -3.60 -7.94
CA PRO A 201 11.94 -2.81 -9.08
C PRO A 201 13.12 -1.88 -8.76
N LEU A 202 13.07 -1.16 -7.64
CA LEU A 202 14.16 -0.26 -7.24
C LEU A 202 15.45 -1.01 -6.91
N ILE A 203 15.35 -2.11 -6.18
CA ILE A 203 16.51 -2.95 -5.84
C ILE A 203 17.08 -3.62 -7.09
N MET A 204 16.22 -4.14 -7.98
CA MET A 204 16.65 -4.74 -9.25
C MET A 204 17.36 -3.71 -10.14
N THR A 205 16.79 -2.51 -10.27
CA THR A 205 17.40 -1.42 -11.06
C THR A 205 18.76 -1.05 -10.49
N TYR A 206 18.87 -0.89 -9.16
CA TYR A 206 20.15 -0.64 -8.49
C TYR A 206 21.18 -1.72 -8.82
N ILE A 207 20.80 -2.99 -8.67
CA ILE A 207 21.71 -4.12 -8.86
C ILE A 207 22.16 -4.21 -10.31
N VAL A 208 21.25 -4.06 -11.27
CA VAL A 208 21.63 -4.04 -12.69
C VAL A 208 22.54 -2.86 -12.98
N GLN A 209 22.32 -1.68 -12.40
CA GLN A 209 23.19 -0.53 -12.63
C GLN A 209 24.59 -0.72 -12.04
N HIS A 210 24.69 -1.17 -10.78
CA HIS A 210 25.94 -1.18 -10.02
C HIS A 210 26.68 -2.52 -10.01
N GLY A 211 26.00 -3.62 -10.34
CA GLY A 211 26.56 -4.97 -10.35
C GLY A 211 26.69 -5.65 -8.99
N TYR A 212 26.33 -4.98 -7.90
CA TYR A 212 26.37 -5.54 -6.54
C TYR A 212 25.07 -5.22 -5.78
N GLY A 213 24.74 -6.08 -4.81
CA GLY A 213 23.65 -5.86 -3.87
C GLY A 213 24.12 -5.12 -2.63
N TRP A 214 23.18 -4.62 -1.82
CA TRP A 214 23.51 -3.82 -0.65
C TRP A 214 22.68 -4.22 0.59
N LYS A 215 23.18 -3.85 1.75
CA LYS A 215 22.47 -3.87 3.03
C LYS A 215 22.91 -2.67 3.87
N LEU A 216 22.02 -2.21 4.74
CA LEU A 216 22.33 -1.16 5.72
C LEU A 216 22.65 -1.72 7.11
N ASN A 217 22.15 -2.93 7.40
CA ASN A 217 22.46 -3.74 8.59
C ASN A 217 21.96 -5.18 8.34
N GLU A 218 22.01 -6.03 9.37
CA GLU A 218 21.60 -7.44 9.29
C GLU A 218 20.12 -7.71 9.61
N THR A 219 19.42 -6.75 10.21
CA THR A 219 18.09 -6.94 10.81
C THR A 219 16.96 -6.30 9.99
N ALA A 220 17.28 -5.44 9.04
CA ALA A 220 16.35 -4.77 8.16
C ALA A 220 15.51 -5.79 7.38
N ASN A 221 14.18 -5.67 7.47
CA ASN A 221 13.26 -6.61 6.89
C ASN A 221 12.11 -5.93 6.14
N PHE A 222 11.47 -6.73 5.29
CA PHE A 222 10.11 -6.52 4.80
C PHE A 222 9.31 -7.78 5.05
N ASP A 223 8.08 -7.62 5.51
CA ASP A 223 7.07 -8.61 5.18
C ASP A 223 6.65 -8.45 3.72
N TRP A 224 5.92 -9.40 3.16
CA TRP A 224 5.46 -9.29 1.78
C TRP A 224 4.05 -9.82 1.57
N VAL A 225 3.39 -9.29 0.54
CA VAL A 225 2.07 -9.69 0.05
C VAL A 225 1.99 -9.50 -1.45
N HIS A 226 1.36 -10.42 -2.17
CA HIS A 226 1.14 -10.24 -3.60
C HIS A 226 -0.01 -9.25 -3.84
N VAL A 227 0.11 -8.34 -4.80
CA VAL A 227 -0.91 -7.29 -5.07
C VAL A 227 -2.33 -7.83 -5.31
N ILE A 228 -2.47 -8.95 -6.02
CA ILE A 228 -3.77 -9.61 -6.23
C ILE A 228 -4.36 -10.11 -4.90
N ASP A 229 -3.56 -10.75 -4.04
CA ASP A 229 -4.05 -11.23 -2.73
C ASP A 229 -4.36 -10.04 -1.79
N LEU A 230 -3.59 -8.96 -1.87
CA LEU A 230 -3.92 -7.71 -1.15
C LEU A 230 -5.26 -7.13 -1.63
N ALA A 231 -5.49 -7.10 -2.95
CA ALA A 231 -6.74 -6.61 -3.50
C ALA A 231 -7.95 -7.49 -3.10
N ASP A 232 -7.75 -8.80 -2.90
CA ASP A 232 -8.78 -9.69 -2.34
C ASP A 232 -9.26 -9.19 -0.97
N ILE A 233 -8.38 -8.64 -0.11
CA ILE A 233 -8.78 -8.05 1.19
C ILE A 233 -9.80 -6.93 0.97
N TYR A 234 -9.56 -6.01 0.04
CA TYR A 234 -10.50 -4.91 -0.23
C TYR A 234 -11.83 -5.41 -0.79
N VAL A 235 -11.81 -6.38 -1.71
CA VAL A 235 -13.03 -7.01 -2.23
C VAL A 235 -13.82 -7.68 -1.12
N LEU A 236 -13.15 -8.39 -0.21
CA LEU A 236 -13.76 -9.05 0.93
C LEU A 236 -14.31 -8.05 1.96
N LEU A 237 -13.62 -6.93 2.19
CA LEU A 237 -14.11 -5.86 3.06
C LEU A 237 -15.41 -5.26 2.50
N VAL A 238 -15.41 -4.87 1.21
CA VAL A 238 -16.61 -4.36 0.53
C VAL A 238 -17.73 -5.40 0.60
N ARG A 239 -17.45 -6.66 0.30
CA ARG A 239 -18.43 -7.74 0.36
C ARG A 239 -19.04 -7.87 1.76
N THR A 240 -18.21 -7.90 2.80
CA THR A 240 -18.65 -8.02 4.20
C THR A 240 -19.50 -6.83 4.62
N ILE A 241 -19.11 -5.60 4.28
CA ILE A 241 -19.89 -4.38 4.55
C ILE A 241 -21.25 -4.45 3.87
N LEU A 242 -21.32 -4.96 2.64
CA LEU A 242 -22.56 -4.98 1.86
C LEU A 242 -23.52 -6.10 2.26
N GLN A 243 -23.02 -7.25 2.70
CA GLN A 243 -23.81 -8.46 2.95
C GLN A 243 -24.34 -8.58 4.37
N ARG A 244 -23.70 -7.91 5.34
CA ARG A 244 -24.14 -7.95 6.73
C ARG A 244 -25.21 -6.90 6.99
N ASP A 245 -26.20 -7.25 7.80
CA ASP A 245 -27.28 -6.33 8.22
C ASP A 245 -26.74 -5.14 9.03
N ASP A 246 -25.73 -5.39 9.87
CA ASP A 246 -25.00 -4.37 10.64
C ASP A 246 -24.01 -3.55 9.80
N ARG A 247 -23.93 -3.82 8.49
CA ARG A 247 -23.02 -3.17 7.54
C ARG A 247 -21.56 -3.25 7.97
N GLY A 248 -21.19 -4.32 8.66
CA GLY A 248 -19.85 -4.58 9.19
C GLY A 248 -19.57 -3.90 10.54
N VAL A 249 -20.46 -3.03 11.04
CA VAL A 249 -20.26 -2.30 12.30
C VAL A 249 -20.25 -3.28 13.48
N GLY A 250 -19.21 -3.25 14.30
CA GLY A 250 -19.03 -4.16 15.43
C GLY A 250 -18.45 -5.54 15.06
N TYR A 251 -18.48 -5.91 13.78
CA TYR A 251 -17.82 -7.11 13.27
C TYR A 251 -16.40 -6.84 12.78
N LEU A 252 -16.28 -5.85 11.89
CA LEU A 252 -15.01 -5.40 11.34
C LEU A 252 -14.30 -4.47 12.35
N PRO A 253 -12.95 -4.52 12.43
CA PRO A 253 -12.21 -3.55 13.22
C PRO A 253 -12.45 -2.13 12.69
N SER A 254 -12.48 -1.14 13.58
CA SER A 254 -12.73 0.26 13.19
C SER A 254 -12.09 1.24 14.17
N GLY A 255 -11.84 2.47 13.69
CA GLY A 255 -11.29 3.57 14.48
C GLY A 255 -9.99 3.19 15.18
N ARG A 256 -9.95 3.30 16.51
CA ARG A 256 -8.79 2.91 17.34
C ARG A 256 -8.27 1.49 17.08
N ASN A 257 -9.17 0.60 16.69
CA ASN A 257 -8.88 -0.80 16.43
C ASN A 257 -8.74 -1.12 14.94
N GLY A 258 -8.85 -0.13 14.05
CA GLY A 258 -9.05 -0.26 12.62
C GLY A 258 -7.82 -0.67 11.79
N ILE A 259 -6.72 -1.09 12.41
CA ILE A 259 -5.52 -1.51 11.67
C ILE A 259 -5.63 -2.99 11.31
N MET A 260 -5.44 -3.30 10.03
CA MET A 260 -5.41 -4.66 9.51
C MET A 260 -4.12 -4.87 8.72
N PHE A 261 -3.34 -5.88 9.10
CA PHE A 261 -2.13 -6.23 8.36
C PHE A 261 -2.46 -7.19 7.20
N SER A 262 -1.61 -7.15 6.18
CA SER A 262 -1.74 -7.99 4.97
C SER A 262 -0.52 -8.90 4.75
N ALA A 263 0.36 -9.06 5.73
CA ALA A 263 1.55 -9.91 5.61
C ALA A 263 1.22 -11.39 5.30
N VAL A 264 1.99 -11.97 4.38
CA VAL A 264 1.95 -13.40 4.00
C VAL A 264 3.26 -14.11 4.35
N GLY A 265 4.40 -13.45 4.14
CA GLY A 265 5.69 -13.94 4.59
C GLY A 265 6.66 -12.79 4.91
N ARG A 266 7.89 -13.15 5.28
CA ARG A 266 8.95 -12.22 5.68
C ARG A 266 10.24 -12.49 4.93
N THR A 267 11.03 -11.46 4.71
CA THR A 267 12.38 -11.53 4.15
C THR A 267 13.24 -10.38 4.67
N LEU A 268 14.55 -10.59 4.67
CA LEU A 268 15.53 -9.54 4.97
C LEU A 268 15.85 -8.74 3.70
N ILE A 269 16.23 -7.47 3.86
CA ILE A 269 16.65 -6.63 2.73
C ILE A 269 17.82 -7.28 1.97
N LYS A 270 18.76 -7.91 2.69
CA LYS A 270 19.86 -8.66 2.08
C LYS A 270 19.41 -9.82 1.21
N GLU A 271 18.31 -10.49 1.56
CA GLU A 271 17.79 -11.63 0.79
C GLU A 271 17.07 -11.19 -0.49
N ILE A 272 16.38 -10.05 -0.45
CA ILE A 272 15.83 -9.40 -1.66
C ILE A 272 16.97 -9.05 -2.62
N ASN A 273 18.05 -8.45 -2.10
CA ASN A 273 19.23 -8.12 -2.89
C ASN A 273 19.90 -9.37 -3.48
N GLN A 274 20.05 -10.43 -2.67
CA GLN A 274 20.59 -11.71 -3.15
C GLN A 274 19.74 -12.29 -4.28
N SER A 275 18.41 -12.29 -4.12
CA SER A 275 17.50 -12.85 -5.13
C SER A 275 17.53 -12.06 -6.45
N CYS A 276 17.69 -10.75 -6.38
CA CYS A 276 17.87 -9.91 -7.57
C CYS A 276 19.23 -10.18 -8.26
N LEU A 277 20.32 -10.30 -7.49
CA LEU A 277 21.63 -10.70 -8.02
C LEU A 277 21.55 -12.08 -8.66
N ASP A 278 20.88 -13.04 -8.03
CA ASP A 278 20.72 -14.39 -8.55
C ASP A 278 20.01 -14.39 -9.90
N ALA A 279 18.93 -13.63 -10.04
CA ALA A 279 18.21 -13.46 -11.30
C ALA A 279 19.09 -12.80 -12.37
N ALA A 280 19.75 -11.68 -12.05
CA ALA A 280 20.58 -10.93 -13.00
C ALA A 280 21.79 -11.73 -13.50
N PHE A 281 22.44 -12.50 -12.62
CA PHE A 281 23.55 -13.39 -12.99
C PHE A 281 23.08 -14.60 -13.80
N ALA A 282 21.96 -15.21 -13.43
CA ALA A 282 21.43 -16.37 -14.14
C ALA A 282 20.95 -16.02 -15.57
N ASP A 283 20.40 -14.82 -15.76
CA ASP A 283 19.99 -14.30 -17.08
C ASP A 283 21.19 -13.85 -17.95
N GLY A 284 22.37 -13.65 -17.35
CA GLY A 284 23.54 -13.10 -18.04
C GLY A 284 23.54 -11.57 -18.22
N THR A 285 22.60 -10.87 -17.57
CA THR A 285 22.64 -9.40 -17.46
C THR A 285 23.85 -8.94 -16.62
N LEU A 286 24.24 -9.76 -15.64
CA LEU A 286 25.48 -9.62 -14.88
C LEU A 286 26.27 -10.94 -14.95
N PRO A 287 27.61 -10.90 -14.77
CA PRO A 287 28.43 -9.71 -14.65
C PRO A 287 28.71 -9.05 -16.01
N ARG A 288 28.91 -7.73 -16.01
CA ARG A 288 29.49 -6.96 -17.12
C ARG A 288 30.97 -6.68 -16.88
N ASP A 289 31.64 -6.05 -17.85
CA ASP A 289 33.05 -5.68 -17.75
C ASP A 289 33.34 -4.63 -16.69
N ASP A 290 32.40 -3.72 -16.46
CA ASP A 290 32.47 -2.61 -15.48
C ASP A 290 31.96 -2.99 -14.08
N THR A 291 31.57 -4.25 -13.86
CA THR A 291 30.96 -4.72 -12.59
C THR A 291 31.75 -5.86 -11.94
N PRO A 292 31.55 -6.12 -10.64
CA PRO A 292 32.09 -7.31 -9.98
C PRO A 292 31.77 -8.60 -10.73
N LYS A 293 32.73 -9.52 -10.79
CA LYS A 293 32.59 -10.81 -11.50
C LYS A 293 31.90 -11.88 -10.65
N GLU A 294 31.82 -11.67 -9.35
CA GLU A 294 31.13 -12.53 -8.40
C GLU A 294 29.97 -11.77 -7.73
N LYS A 295 28.97 -12.52 -7.26
CA LYS A 295 27.85 -11.96 -6.50
C LYS A 295 28.35 -11.48 -5.14
N GLU A 296 28.10 -10.22 -4.81
CA GLU A 296 28.44 -9.67 -3.49
C GLU A 296 27.34 -8.75 -2.97
N ILE A 297 27.16 -8.75 -1.65
CA ILE A 297 26.28 -7.83 -0.93
C ILE A 297 27.12 -6.99 0.01
N ARG A 298 27.14 -5.68 -0.23
CA ARG A 298 27.97 -4.73 0.52
C ARG A 298 27.20 -4.07 1.65
N LEU A 299 27.86 -3.90 2.80
CA LEU A 299 27.39 -2.95 3.81
C LEU A 299 27.71 -1.55 3.31
N VAL A 300 26.67 -0.73 3.10
CA VAL A 300 26.81 0.62 2.54
C VAL A 300 26.32 1.67 3.53
N PRO A 301 26.83 2.93 3.47
CA PRO A 301 26.33 3.99 4.33
C PRO A 301 24.92 4.42 3.93
N LEU A 302 24.10 4.82 4.91
CA LEU A 302 22.71 5.23 4.71
C LEU A 302 22.53 6.33 3.64
N HIS A 303 23.47 7.29 3.55
CA HIS A 303 23.35 8.40 2.59
C HIS A 303 23.41 7.91 1.14
N GLU A 304 24.21 6.87 0.84
CA GLU A 304 24.29 6.30 -0.52
C GLU A 304 22.92 5.77 -0.98
N ILE A 305 22.23 5.02 -0.11
CA ILE A 305 20.90 4.49 -0.41
C ILE A 305 19.86 5.60 -0.46
N ALA A 306 19.98 6.61 0.39
CA ALA A 306 19.08 7.75 0.36
C ALA A 306 19.17 8.52 -0.96
N ASP A 307 20.38 8.86 -1.39
CA ASP A 307 20.62 9.62 -2.61
C ASP A 307 20.17 8.84 -3.85
N LYS A 308 20.48 7.55 -3.91
CA LYS A 308 20.19 6.72 -5.09
C LYS A 308 18.74 6.24 -5.19
N LEU A 309 18.09 5.92 -4.07
CA LEU A 309 16.78 5.23 -4.08
C LEU A 309 15.63 6.04 -3.50
N THR A 310 15.91 7.13 -2.77
CA THR A 310 14.87 7.93 -2.10
C THR A 310 15.10 9.43 -2.21
N ALA A 311 15.71 9.91 -3.30
CA ALA A 311 15.90 11.34 -3.58
C ALA A 311 16.55 12.12 -2.41
N GLY A 312 17.55 11.53 -1.75
CA GLY A 312 18.27 12.12 -0.62
C GLY A 312 17.54 12.06 0.73
N ARG A 313 16.32 11.53 0.78
CA ARG A 313 15.50 11.43 2.01
C ARG A 313 15.98 10.31 2.94
N ARG A 314 16.96 10.63 3.79
CA ARG A 314 17.58 9.69 4.74
C ARG A 314 16.58 9.06 5.72
N ASP A 315 15.56 9.82 6.14
CA ASP A 315 14.48 9.35 7.00
C ASP A 315 13.66 8.23 6.33
N ILE A 316 13.31 8.42 5.05
CA ILE A 316 12.57 7.44 4.25
C ILE A 316 13.46 6.22 3.97
N ALA A 317 14.72 6.45 3.57
CA ALA A 317 15.67 5.38 3.32
C ALA A 317 15.89 4.51 4.56
N GLU A 318 16.06 5.11 5.72
CA GLU A 318 16.30 4.34 6.94
C GLU A 318 15.08 3.52 7.33
N ARG A 319 13.87 4.09 7.31
CA ARG A 319 12.64 3.36 7.63
C ARG A 319 12.32 2.26 6.61
N GLY A 320 12.53 2.55 5.32
CA GLY A 320 12.29 1.60 4.23
C GLY A 320 13.31 0.47 4.21
N TRP A 321 14.59 0.81 4.29
CA TRP A 321 15.69 -0.09 3.92
C TRP A 321 16.61 -0.51 5.06
N GLY A 322 16.58 0.22 6.18
CA GLY A 322 17.39 -0.07 7.37
C GLY A 322 16.57 -0.58 8.56
N GLY A 323 15.29 -0.23 8.61
CA GLY A 323 14.48 -0.49 9.79
C GLY A 323 13.82 -1.87 9.82
N HIS A 324 13.65 -2.34 11.04
CA HIS A 324 12.87 -3.51 11.41
C HIS A 324 11.38 -3.13 11.53
N LYS A 325 10.51 -3.87 10.85
CA LYS A 325 9.08 -3.59 10.70
C LYS A 325 8.27 -4.86 10.45
N ALA A 326 8.41 -5.82 11.37
CA ALA A 326 7.68 -7.08 11.34
C ALA A 326 6.23 -6.93 11.81
N THR A 327 5.33 -7.56 11.08
CA THR A 327 3.88 -7.59 11.31
C THR A 327 3.34 -9.01 11.18
N LYS A 328 2.25 -9.30 11.89
CA LYS A 328 1.52 -10.57 11.85
C LYS A 328 0.05 -10.30 11.56
N ALA A 329 -0.38 -10.72 10.36
CA ALA A 329 -1.73 -10.54 9.86
C ALA A 329 -2.67 -11.67 10.31
N VAL A 330 -3.49 -11.40 11.33
CA VAL A 330 -4.47 -12.34 11.88
C VAL A 330 -5.89 -11.95 11.47
N GLN A 331 -6.21 -10.66 11.51
CA GLN A 331 -7.59 -10.16 11.37
C GLN A 331 -8.20 -10.46 9.99
N ALA A 332 -7.47 -10.21 8.90
CA ALA A 332 -7.96 -10.48 7.55
C ALA A 332 -8.33 -11.96 7.37
N ARG A 333 -7.49 -12.88 7.87
CA ARG A 333 -7.75 -14.32 7.81
C ARG A 333 -8.99 -14.69 8.64
N LYS A 334 -9.05 -14.21 9.88
CA LYS A 334 -10.09 -14.57 10.85
C LYS A 334 -11.47 -14.00 10.51
N LEU A 335 -11.54 -12.74 10.07
CA LEU A 335 -12.80 -12.02 9.89
C LEU A 335 -13.29 -12.02 8.43
N LEU A 336 -12.40 -12.17 7.46
CA LEU A 336 -12.77 -12.12 6.04
C LEU A 336 -12.70 -13.49 5.36
N GLY A 337 -12.13 -14.51 6.04
CA GLY A 337 -11.76 -15.77 5.41
C GLY A 337 -10.70 -15.56 4.33
N TRP A 338 -9.84 -14.55 4.48
CA TRP A 338 -8.83 -14.22 3.48
C TRP A 338 -7.74 -15.31 3.45
N GLU A 339 -7.61 -15.97 2.30
CA GLU A 339 -6.61 -17.01 2.06
C GLU A 339 -5.70 -16.60 0.90
N PRO A 340 -4.47 -16.10 1.16
CA PRO A 340 -3.56 -15.68 0.11
C PRO A 340 -3.10 -16.87 -0.74
N LYS A 341 -3.25 -16.75 -2.06
CA LYS A 341 -2.95 -17.81 -3.03
C LYS A 341 -1.53 -17.71 -3.59
N ARG A 342 -0.96 -16.51 -3.65
CA ARG A 342 0.41 -16.25 -4.12
C ARG A 342 1.37 -16.21 -2.95
N GLN A 343 1.86 -17.39 -2.60
CA GLN A 343 2.77 -17.60 -1.49
C GLN A 343 4.24 -17.64 -1.98
N GLN A 344 5.11 -18.38 -1.29
CA GLN A 344 6.55 -18.42 -1.51
C GLN A 344 6.96 -18.67 -2.97
N ASN A 345 6.25 -19.52 -3.70
CA ASN A 345 6.56 -19.80 -5.11
C ASN A 345 6.32 -18.60 -6.02
N ALA A 346 5.28 -17.82 -5.76
CA ALA A 346 5.04 -16.58 -6.50
C ALA A 346 6.10 -15.53 -6.14
N TRP A 347 6.44 -15.41 -4.85
CA TRP A 347 7.51 -14.53 -4.37
C TRP A 347 8.84 -14.79 -5.07
N LYS A 348 9.28 -16.06 -5.10
CA LYS A 348 10.54 -16.44 -5.77
C LYS A 348 10.56 -16.15 -7.26
N LYS A 349 9.42 -16.26 -7.95
CA LYS A 349 9.31 -15.99 -9.39
C LYS A 349 9.35 -14.50 -9.72
N ASP A 350 8.96 -13.64 -8.78
CA ASP A 350 8.80 -12.21 -9.05
C ASP A 350 10.13 -11.54 -9.40
N PHE A 351 11.25 -11.99 -8.82
CA PHE A 351 12.58 -11.45 -9.15
C PHE A 351 12.96 -11.62 -10.62
N TRP A 352 12.66 -12.79 -11.19
CA TRP A 352 12.86 -13.04 -12.63
C TRP A 352 11.89 -12.22 -13.47
N ALA A 353 10.61 -12.20 -13.09
CA ALA A 353 9.60 -11.41 -13.79
C ALA A 353 9.92 -9.91 -13.79
N GLU A 354 10.48 -9.41 -12.69
CA GLU A 354 10.94 -8.03 -12.53
C GLU A 354 12.12 -7.73 -13.45
N LEU A 355 13.12 -8.62 -13.51
CA LEU A 355 14.25 -8.45 -14.43
C LEU A 355 13.79 -8.41 -15.89
N VAL A 356 12.89 -9.31 -16.29
CA VAL A 356 12.30 -9.30 -17.64
C VAL A 356 11.58 -7.98 -17.89
N ALA A 357 10.77 -7.51 -16.94
CA ALA A 357 10.05 -6.24 -17.08
C ALA A 357 10.98 -5.02 -17.17
N LEU A 358 12.08 -5.03 -16.42
CA LEU A 358 13.12 -4.00 -16.50
C LEU A 358 13.76 -3.97 -17.90
N LYS A 359 14.13 -5.14 -18.45
CA LYS A 359 14.70 -5.27 -19.80
C LYS A 359 13.75 -4.82 -20.92
N GLU A 360 12.45 -5.03 -20.73
CA GLU A 360 11.40 -4.60 -21.66
C GLU A 360 10.98 -3.13 -21.48
N ASN A 361 11.68 -2.37 -20.62
CA ASN A 361 11.39 -0.98 -20.29
C ASN A 361 9.94 -0.78 -19.79
N ARG A 362 9.37 -1.80 -19.13
CA ARG A 362 8.04 -1.77 -18.53
C ARG A 362 8.05 -1.24 -17.11
N ARG A 363 9.09 -0.50 -16.70
CA ARG A 363 9.25 0.05 -15.35
C ARG A 363 9.48 1.56 -15.41
N MET A 364 8.46 2.34 -15.02
CA MET A 364 8.40 3.81 -15.24
C MET A 364 8.02 4.61 -13.98
N VAL A 365 7.85 3.95 -12.83
CA VAL A 365 7.39 4.58 -11.58
C VAL A 365 8.58 4.87 -10.66
N THR A 366 8.67 6.09 -10.14
CA THR A 366 9.74 6.54 -9.24
C THR A 366 9.28 6.60 -7.79
N MET A 367 10.21 6.47 -6.82
CA MET A 367 9.93 6.67 -5.39
C MET A 367 9.31 8.06 -5.12
N GLU A 368 9.74 9.08 -5.85
CA GLU A 368 9.20 10.46 -5.78
C GLU A 368 7.67 10.49 -5.96
N SER A 369 7.15 9.73 -6.93
CA SER A 369 5.71 9.65 -7.19
C SER A 369 4.93 8.99 -6.04
N CYS A 370 5.57 8.07 -5.31
CA CYS A 370 4.96 7.39 -4.16
C CYS A 370 4.95 8.26 -2.90
N ILE A 371 5.98 9.07 -2.69
CA ILE A 371 6.11 9.94 -1.51
C ILE A 371 5.51 11.34 -1.71
N GLY A 372 4.93 11.62 -2.87
CA GLY A 372 4.33 12.91 -3.19
C GLY A 372 5.33 14.06 -3.37
N ALA A 373 6.61 13.76 -3.63
CA ALA A 373 7.60 14.79 -3.92
C ALA A 373 7.35 15.37 -5.33
N LYS A 374 7.05 16.68 -5.43
CA LYS A 374 7.03 17.40 -6.72
C LYS A 374 8.49 17.62 -7.18
N LYS A 375 8.72 17.57 -8.50
CA LYS A 375 9.96 18.06 -9.12
C LYS A 375 10.12 19.55 -8.90
#